data_AF-A0A8J4S4R2-F1
#
_entry.id   AF-A0A8J4S4R2-F1
#
_cell.length_a   1.000
_cell.length_b   1.000
_cell.length_c   1.000
_cell.angle_alpha   90.00
_cell.angle_beta   90.00
_cell.angle_gamma   90.00
#
_symmetry.space_group_name_H-M   'P 1'
#
loop_
_entity.id
_entity.type
_entity.pdbx_description
1 polymer ?
#
loop_
_entity_poly.entity_id
_entity_poly.type
_entity_poly.pdbx_seq_one_letter_code
_entity_poly.pdbx_strand_id
1 'polypeptide(L)'
;MRPTLAFVLAGFMTIWLLCVGLLWHMHVNRTGALKGDAAAAKRTILPTFKPVLIVLCFVNSGFILFLVVTLTTGFYDASVPPLIFEVFYSGRQFMFVFVLVLMFQKSLSLPAIQRSVVISLVLSSYSMIYVHLTLTYGDKKLSFNELQVVHSPLMVPFVYAFVWPPSRATKRTIRELCAVTLIYFMLSVVYMLLLKSPKNSQIARPFLFMMLTWVALCPLVIWRVLKADTEYWRGMGQQACVLQHLFQRQNRLRERISSEGLHVLIEIHRKYVIDFAYLDIGHQLGVGTSSIVFQ
;
A
#
# COMPACT_ATOMS: atom_id res chain seq x y z
N MET A 1 10.49 -4.75 -28.79
CA MET A 1 10.41 -3.93 -27.56
C MET A 1 9.02 -3.33 -27.30
N ARG A 2 8.29 -2.89 -28.33
CA ARG A 2 6.86 -2.50 -28.17
C ARG A 2 5.98 -3.48 -27.39
N PRO A 3 5.99 -4.81 -27.67
CA PRO A 3 5.14 -5.73 -26.91
C PRO A 3 5.51 -5.78 -25.43
N THR A 4 6.82 -5.80 -25.08
CA THR A 4 7.28 -5.82 -23.69
C THR A 4 6.90 -4.55 -22.94
N LEU A 5 6.97 -3.38 -23.57
CA LEU A 5 6.53 -2.11 -22.96
C LEU A 5 5.01 -2.06 -22.79
N ALA A 6 4.24 -2.55 -23.77
CA ALA A 6 2.78 -2.70 -23.65
C ALA A 6 2.38 -3.66 -22.52
N PHE A 7 3.13 -4.75 -22.34
CA PHE A 7 2.93 -5.67 -21.21
C PHE A 7 3.25 -5.01 -19.86
N VAL A 8 4.32 -4.20 -19.79
CA VAL A 8 4.64 -3.44 -18.59
C VAL A 8 3.53 -2.44 -18.26
N LEU A 9 3.02 -1.73 -19.27
CA LEU A 9 1.88 -0.81 -19.15
C LEU A 9 0.64 -1.52 -18.62
N ALA A 10 0.27 -2.68 -19.16
CA ALA A 10 -0.88 -3.45 -18.69
C ALA A 10 -0.77 -3.81 -17.19
N GLY A 11 0.43 -4.14 -16.71
CA GLY A 11 0.68 -4.39 -15.29
C GLY A 11 0.42 -3.17 -14.40
N PHE A 12 0.90 -1.98 -14.79
CA PHE A 12 0.64 -0.75 -14.03
C PHE A 12 -0.83 -0.31 -14.12
N MET A 13 -1.46 -0.48 -15.29
CA MET A 13 -2.87 -0.15 -15.50
C MET A 13 -3.81 -1.00 -14.64
N THR A 14 -3.55 -2.31 -14.49
CA THR A 14 -4.40 -3.18 -13.65
C THR A 14 -4.35 -2.74 -12.18
N ILE A 15 -3.15 -2.46 -11.65
CA ILE A 15 -2.97 -1.98 -10.29
C ILE A 15 -3.64 -0.61 -10.10
N TRP A 16 -3.45 0.32 -11.05
CA TRP A 16 -4.06 1.64 -11.01
C TRP A 16 -5.59 1.57 -11.00
N LEU A 17 -6.19 0.79 -11.91
CA LEU A 17 -7.65 0.59 -11.96
C LEU A 17 -8.18 0.00 -10.66
N LEU A 18 -7.44 -0.92 -10.05
CA LEU A 18 -7.81 -1.49 -8.76
C LEU A 18 -7.70 -0.46 -7.63
N CYS A 19 -6.65 0.36 -7.58
CA CYS A 19 -6.54 1.47 -6.62
C CYS A 19 -7.68 2.49 -6.76
N VAL A 20 -8.03 2.87 -7.99
CA VAL A 20 -9.15 3.80 -8.26
C VAL A 20 -10.49 3.15 -7.91
N GLY A 21 -10.69 1.89 -8.27
CA GLY A 21 -11.90 1.13 -7.91
C GLY A 21 -12.06 0.99 -6.40
N LEU A 22 -10.97 0.83 -5.66
CA LEU A 22 -10.95 0.82 -4.20
C LEU A 22 -11.30 2.19 -3.61
N LEU A 23 -10.74 3.27 -4.14
CA LEU A 23 -11.11 4.64 -3.75
C LEU A 23 -12.58 4.92 -4.02
N TRP A 24 -13.09 4.50 -5.19
CA TRP A 24 -14.50 4.61 -5.55
C TRP A 24 -15.40 3.82 -4.59
N HIS A 25 -15.05 2.56 -4.32
CA HIS A 25 -15.78 1.72 -3.37
C HIS A 25 -15.80 2.33 -1.96
N MET A 26 -14.68 2.92 -1.51
CA MET A 26 -14.64 3.66 -0.25
C MET A 26 -15.54 4.90 -0.29
N HIS A 27 -15.56 5.64 -1.40
CA HIS A 27 -16.40 6.83 -1.55
C HIS A 27 -17.89 6.50 -1.51
N VAL A 28 -18.32 5.52 -2.31
CA VAL A 28 -19.72 5.07 -2.37
C VAL A 28 -20.18 4.55 -1.01
N ASN A 29 -19.41 3.66 -0.38
CA ASN A 29 -19.80 3.13 0.92
C ASN A 29 -19.72 4.17 2.03
N ARG A 30 -18.89 5.21 1.91
CA ARG A 30 -18.89 6.36 2.81
C ARG A 30 -20.19 7.13 2.67
N THR A 31 -20.67 7.42 1.46
CA THR A 31 -21.98 8.08 1.26
C THR A 31 -23.15 7.27 1.82
N GLY A 32 -23.06 5.93 1.84
CA GLY A 32 -24.03 5.06 2.53
C GLY A 32 -23.91 5.10 4.05
N ALA A 33 -22.69 5.07 4.59
CA ALA A 33 -22.44 5.17 6.03
C ALA A 33 -22.84 6.55 6.60
N LEU A 34 -22.64 7.62 5.82
CA LEU A 34 -23.09 9.00 6.10
C LEU A 34 -24.62 9.08 6.24
N LYS A 35 -25.36 8.21 5.55
CA LYS A 35 -26.83 8.11 5.61
C LYS A 35 -27.35 7.26 6.78
N GLY A 36 -26.47 6.81 7.69
CA GLY A 36 -26.85 6.08 8.90
C GLY A 36 -26.92 4.55 8.75
N ASP A 37 -26.46 3.98 7.64
CA ASP A 37 -26.45 2.53 7.46
C ASP A 37 -25.30 1.88 8.27
N ALA A 38 -25.67 1.22 9.37
CA ALA A 38 -24.75 0.50 10.25
C ALA A 38 -24.05 -0.70 9.59
N ALA A 39 -24.65 -1.30 8.55
CA ALA A 39 -24.03 -2.39 7.79
C ALA A 39 -22.97 -1.84 6.82
N ALA A 40 -23.21 -0.67 6.22
CA ALA A 40 -22.24 0.04 5.39
C ALA A 40 -21.03 0.51 6.22
N ALA A 41 -21.28 1.04 7.42
CA ALA A 41 -20.22 1.50 8.34
C ALA A 41 -19.28 0.38 8.83
N LYS A 42 -19.75 -0.86 8.89
CA LYS A 42 -18.90 -2.03 9.23
C LYS A 42 -18.06 -2.53 8.05
N ARG A 43 -18.50 -2.32 6.80
CA ARG A 43 -17.83 -2.81 5.59
C ARG A 43 -16.82 -1.82 5.00
N THR A 44 -16.85 -0.56 5.40
CA THR A 44 -15.88 0.46 4.96
C THR A 44 -14.48 0.17 5.52
N ILE A 45 -13.47 0.25 4.67
CA ILE A 45 -12.07 0.34 5.12
C ILE A 45 -11.87 1.68 5.85
N LEU A 46 -10.96 1.71 6.82
CA LEU A 46 -10.64 2.93 7.59
C LEU A 46 -10.37 4.11 6.63
N PRO A 47 -11.00 5.29 6.83
CA PRO A 47 -10.82 6.46 5.96
C PRO A 47 -9.35 6.91 5.87
N THR A 48 -8.54 6.55 6.87
CA THR A 48 -7.11 6.81 6.95
C THR A 48 -6.27 6.06 5.90
N PHE A 49 -6.83 5.07 5.20
CA PHE A 49 -6.16 4.44 4.05
C PHE A 49 -6.33 5.22 2.74
N LYS A 50 -7.22 6.23 2.69
CA LYS A 50 -7.35 7.12 1.54
C LYS A 50 -6.01 7.75 1.09
N PRO A 51 -5.18 8.36 1.97
CA PRO A 51 -3.87 8.89 1.57
C PRO A 51 -2.93 7.80 1.03
N VAL A 52 -2.97 6.58 1.57
CA VAL A 52 -2.15 5.44 1.11
C VAL A 52 -2.50 5.07 -0.32
N LEU A 53 -3.80 4.95 -0.63
CA LEU A 53 -4.28 4.63 -1.97
C LEU A 53 -4.03 5.77 -2.97
N ILE A 54 -4.11 7.03 -2.54
CA ILE A 54 -3.78 8.19 -3.37
C ILE A 54 -2.30 8.18 -3.75
N VAL A 55 -1.38 7.92 -2.81
CA VAL A 55 0.05 7.84 -3.10
C VAL A 55 0.33 6.74 -4.12
N LEU A 56 -0.25 5.54 -3.93
CA LEU A 56 -0.11 4.45 -4.89
C LEU A 56 -0.67 4.82 -6.27
N CYS A 57 -1.85 5.45 -6.31
CA CYS A 57 -2.46 5.92 -7.54
C CYS A 57 -1.55 6.91 -8.28
N PHE A 58 -1.04 7.92 -7.57
CA PHE A 58 -0.17 8.96 -8.14
C PHE A 58 1.13 8.38 -8.73
N VAL A 59 1.81 7.49 -7.99
CA VAL A 59 3.03 6.83 -8.47
C VAL A 59 2.73 5.99 -9.73
N ASN A 60 1.65 5.19 -9.70
CA ASN A 60 1.25 4.38 -10.86
C ASN A 60 0.87 5.25 -12.07
N SER A 61 0.14 6.34 -11.88
CA SER A 61 -0.20 7.29 -12.94
C SER A 61 1.04 7.88 -13.61
N GLY A 62 2.08 8.21 -12.84
CA GLY A 62 3.35 8.69 -13.40
C GLY A 62 4.00 7.67 -14.34
N PHE A 63 4.07 6.40 -13.94
CA PHE A 63 4.60 5.32 -14.78
C PHE A 63 3.74 5.06 -16.02
N ILE A 64 2.42 5.09 -15.87
CA ILE A 64 1.47 4.93 -17.00
C ILE A 64 1.67 6.04 -18.01
N LEU A 65 1.72 7.31 -17.57
CA LEU A 65 1.89 8.46 -18.45
C LEU A 65 3.22 8.37 -19.20
N PHE A 66 4.32 8.06 -18.51
CA PHE A 66 5.63 7.84 -19.14
C PHE A 66 5.58 6.74 -20.21
N LEU A 67 4.97 5.60 -19.90
CA LEU A 67 4.86 4.47 -20.83
C LEU A 67 3.98 4.80 -22.05
N VAL A 68 2.86 5.51 -21.86
CA VAL A 68 1.97 5.93 -22.94
C VAL A 68 2.68 6.91 -23.88
N VAL A 69 3.36 7.92 -23.33
CA VAL A 69 4.16 8.87 -24.14
C VAL A 69 5.26 8.14 -24.90
N THR A 70 5.97 7.22 -24.25
CA THR A 70 7.02 6.42 -24.88
C THR A 70 6.50 5.54 -26.02
N LEU A 71 5.34 4.90 -25.83
CA LEU A 71 4.73 4.01 -26.83
C LEU A 71 4.17 4.79 -28.03
N THR A 72 3.63 5.99 -27.80
CA THR A 72 3.07 6.83 -28.86
C THR A 72 4.14 7.51 -29.70
N THR A 73 5.22 7.97 -29.06
CA THR A 73 6.35 8.62 -29.75
C THR A 73 7.33 7.65 -30.39
N GLY A 74 7.29 6.36 -30.03
CA GLY A 74 8.25 5.36 -30.52
C GLY A 74 9.68 5.58 -30.01
N PHE A 75 9.85 6.38 -28.96
CA PHE A 75 11.16 6.87 -28.50
C PHE A 75 12.17 5.75 -28.18
N TYR A 76 11.71 4.57 -27.76
CA TYR A 76 12.54 3.40 -27.47
C TYR A 76 12.31 2.21 -28.43
N ASP A 77 11.97 2.47 -29.69
CA ASP A 77 11.79 1.39 -30.68
C ASP A 77 13.10 0.65 -31.00
N ALA A 78 14.24 1.33 -30.98
CA ALA A 78 15.55 0.74 -31.27
C ALA A 78 16.15 -0.02 -30.06
N SER A 79 16.22 0.62 -28.89
CA SER A 79 16.65 -0.02 -27.64
C SER A 79 16.24 0.80 -26.43
N VAL A 80 15.88 0.12 -25.33
CA VAL A 80 15.58 0.76 -24.04
C VAL A 80 16.86 0.70 -23.19
N PRO A 81 17.34 1.83 -22.62
CA PRO A 81 18.48 1.82 -21.74
C PRO A 81 18.25 0.93 -20.51
N PRO A 82 19.27 0.18 -20.02
CA PRO A 82 19.14 -0.67 -18.84
C PRO A 82 18.62 0.08 -17.60
N LEU A 83 18.98 1.35 -17.46
CA LEU A 83 18.51 2.22 -16.37
C LEU A 83 16.98 2.33 -16.34
N ILE A 84 16.32 2.39 -17.50
CA ILE A 84 14.86 2.51 -17.60
C ILE A 84 14.16 1.21 -17.16
N PHE A 85 14.76 0.04 -17.43
CA PHE A 85 14.23 -1.22 -16.89
C PHE A 85 14.34 -1.26 -15.36
N GLU A 86 15.43 -0.72 -14.80
CA GLU A 86 15.62 -0.63 -13.36
C GLU A 86 14.63 0.36 -12.71
N VAL A 87 14.29 1.44 -13.40
CA VAL A 87 13.21 2.38 -13.00
C VAL A 87 11.87 1.64 -12.92
N PHE A 88 11.51 0.81 -13.90
CA PHE A 88 10.26 0.04 -13.83
C PHE A 88 10.29 -1.05 -12.75
N TYR A 89 11.45 -1.68 -12.54
CA TYR A 89 11.65 -2.64 -11.47
C TYR A 89 11.43 -1.98 -10.09
N SER A 90 12.11 -0.87 -9.82
CA SER A 90 11.97 -0.12 -8.56
C SER A 90 10.52 0.33 -8.33
N GLY A 91 9.82 0.82 -9.36
CA GLY A 91 8.41 1.22 -9.26
C GLY A 91 7.49 0.07 -8.84
N ARG A 92 7.73 -1.15 -9.36
CA ARG A 92 6.98 -2.34 -8.92
C ARG A 92 7.33 -2.73 -7.49
N GLN A 93 8.62 -2.71 -7.13
CA GLN A 93 9.06 -3.06 -5.79
C GLN A 93 8.54 -2.10 -4.72
N PHE A 94 8.51 -0.80 -5.03
CA PHE A 94 7.94 0.22 -4.17
C PHE A 94 6.53 -0.15 -3.70
N MET A 95 5.67 -0.68 -4.59
CA MET A 95 4.30 -1.03 -4.22
C MET A 95 4.24 -2.15 -3.17
N PHE A 96 5.03 -3.20 -3.32
CA PHE A 96 5.06 -4.31 -2.37
C PHE A 96 5.70 -3.91 -1.05
N VAL A 97 6.86 -3.23 -1.12
CA VAL A 97 7.60 -2.78 0.06
C VAL A 97 6.76 -1.76 0.84
N PHE A 98 6.07 -0.86 0.17
CA PHE A 98 5.24 0.16 0.83
C PHE A 98 4.13 -0.45 1.68
N VAL A 99 3.41 -1.44 1.17
CA VAL A 99 2.38 -2.14 1.94
C VAL A 99 2.99 -2.84 3.15
N LEU A 100 4.14 -3.52 2.98
CA LEU A 100 4.81 -4.22 4.07
C LEU A 100 5.31 -3.24 5.15
N VAL A 101 6.02 -2.17 4.76
CA VAL A 101 6.55 -1.15 5.68
C VAL A 101 5.40 -0.48 6.43
N LEU A 102 4.27 -0.24 5.77
CA LEU A 102 3.08 0.27 6.43
C LEU A 102 2.59 -0.71 7.51
N MET A 103 2.58 -2.02 7.27
CA MET A 103 2.22 -3.02 8.30
C MET A 103 3.16 -3.04 9.52
N PHE A 104 4.41 -2.57 9.37
CA PHE A 104 5.35 -2.41 10.48
C PHE A 104 5.19 -1.12 11.27
N GLN A 105 4.44 -0.13 10.77
CA GLN A 105 4.19 1.09 11.52
C GLN A 105 3.25 0.84 12.70
N LYS A 106 3.63 1.39 13.86
CA LYS A 106 2.84 1.32 15.09
C LYS A 106 1.57 2.18 15.05
N SER A 107 1.42 3.11 14.10
CA SER A 107 0.24 3.96 13.97
C SER A 107 -0.11 4.22 12.50
N LEU A 108 -1.38 4.58 12.24
CA LEU A 108 -1.87 4.95 10.92
C LEU A 108 -1.93 6.49 10.74
N SER A 109 -1.11 7.25 11.47
CA SER A 109 -1.09 8.72 11.38
C SER A 109 -0.46 9.20 10.06
N LEU A 110 -0.80 10.42 9.61
CA LEU A 110 -0.19 11.01 8.41
C LEU A 110 1.36 11.03 8.45
N PRO A 111 2.01 11.39 9.58
CA PRO A 111 3.47 11.31 9.68
C PRO A 111 4.01 9.88 9.55
N ALA A 112 3.30 8.88 10.06
CA ALA A 112 3.70 7.47 9.91
C ALA A 112 3.61 7.01 8.45
N ILE A 113 2.60 7.47 7.72
CA ILE A 113 2.46 7.21 6.28
C ILE A 113 3.62 7.86 5.52
N GLN A 114 3.94 9.13 5.80
CA GLN A 114 5.09 9.81 5.18
C GLN A 114 6.41 9.05 5.42
N ARG A 115 6.68 8.63 6.67
CA ARG A 115 7.85 7.81 7.00
C ARG A 115 7.86 6.49 6.21
N SER A 116 6.71 5.85 6.06
CA SER A 116 6.59 4.60 5.30
C SER A 116 6.89 4.81 3.82
N VAL A 117 6.41 5.92 3.24
CA VAL A 117 6.73 6.29 1.86
C VAL A 117 8.24 6.49 1.70
N VAL A 118 8.88 7.26 2.59
CA VAL A 118 10.33 7.54 2.52
C VAL A 118 11.15 6.25 2.64
N ILE A 119 10.86 5.41 3.64
CA ILE A 119 11.57 4.13 3.84
C ILE A 119 11.41 3.23 2.60
N SER A 120 10.20 3.15 2.06
CA SER A 120 9.90 2.29 0.91
C SER A 120 10.54 2.81 -0.37
N LEU A 121 10.64 4.13 -0.53
CA LEU A 121 11.33 4.76 -1.64
C LEU A 121 12.82 4.42 -1.57
N VAL A 122 13.46 4.61 -0.41
CA VAL A 122 14.87 4.26 -0.20
C VAL A 122 15.14 2.77 -0.49
N LEU A 123 14.30 1.87 0.04
CA LEU A 123 14.44 0.44 -0.21
C LEU A 123 14.20 0.07 -1.68
N SER A 124 13.26 0.70 -2.37
CA SER A 124 12.99 0.35 -3.77
C SER A 124 13.96 0.99 -4.77
N SER A 125 14.59 2.13 -4.42
CA SER A 125 15.43 2.89 -5.34
C SER A 125 16.93 2.62 -5.21
N TYR A 126 17.41 1.92 -4.18
CA TYR A 126 18.87 1.74 -4.00
C TYR A 126 19.51 0.96 -5.17
N SER A 127 18.79 0.04 -5.79
CA SER A 127 19.29 -0.73 -6.94
C SER A 127 19.49 0.16 -8.17
N MET A 128 18.66 1.21 -8.33
CA MET A 128 18.83 2.21 -9.39
C MET A 128 20.13 2.99 -9.24
N ILE A 129 20.48 3.38 -8.00
CA ILE A 129 21.72 4.11 -7.72
C ILE A 129 22.92 3.25 -8.11
N TYR A 130 22.91 1.97 -7.76
CA TYR A 130 23.94 1.03 -8.14
C TYR A 130 24.08 0.90 -9.67
N VAL A 131 22.97 0.72 -10.39
CA VAL A 131 22.99 0.61 -11.86
C VAL A 131 23.50 1.90 -12.49
N HIS A 132 23.09 3.06 -11.98
CA HIS A 132 23.56 4.35 -12.47
C HIS A 132 25.08 4.50 -12.31
N LEU A 133 25.61 4.26 -11.11
CA LEU A 133 27.05 4.34 -10.83
C LEU A 133 27.86 3.38 -11.70
N THR A 134 27.35 2.16 -11.91
CA THR A 134 28.05 1.16 -12.73
C THR A 134 28.05 1.54 -14.21
N LEU A 135 26.98 2.18 -14.70
CA LEU A 135 26.92 2.66 -16.09
C LEU A 135 27.78 3.90 -16.32
N THR A 136 27.96 4.77 -15.33
CA THR A 136 28.73 6.02 -15.48
C THR A 136 30.23 5.84 -15.23
N TYR A 137 30.62 4.96 -14.28
CA TYR A 137 32.01 4.80 -13.84
C TYR A 137 32.57 3.39 -14.03
N GLY A 138 31.76 2.42 -14.44
CA GLY A 138 32.20 1.03 -14.58
C GLY A 138 32.83 0.74 -15.95
N ASP A 139 34.04 0.18 -15.96
CA ASP A 139 34.70 -0.34 -17.16
C ASP A 139 34.05 -1.62 -17.71
N LYS A 140 33.24 -2.31 -16.90
CA LYS A 140 32.62 -3.60 -17.25
C LYS A 140 31.12 -3.43 -17.48
N LYS A 141 30.61 -4.15 -18.49
CA LYS A 141 29.16 -4.30 -18.71
C LYS A 141 28.53 -4.93 -17.47
N LEU A 142 27.43 -4.33 -17.00
CA LEU A 142 26.64 -4.79 -15.86
C LEU A 142 26.32 -6.28 -16.00
N SER A 143 26.86 -7.12 -15.11
CA SER A 143 26.60 -8.56 -15.15
C SER A 143 25.24 -8.87 -14.52
N PHE A 144 24.46 -9.76 -15.14
CA PHE A 144 23.17 -10.19 -14.59
C PHE A 144 23.29 -10.79 -13.19
N ASN A 145 24.38 -11.49 -12.91
CA ASN A 145 24.61 -12.09 -11.60
C ASN A 145 24.83 -11.01 -10.52
N GLU A 146 25.54 -9.94 -10.85
CA GLU A 146 25.79 -8.82 -9.93
C GLU A 146 24.48 -8.09 -9.61
N LEU A 147 23.64 -7.86 -10.62
CA LEU A 147 22.34 -7.22 -10.43
C LEU A 147 21.41 -8.05 -9.50
N GLN A 148 21.45 -9.38 -9.59
CA GLN A 148 20.68 -10.25 -8.69
C GLN A 148 21.17 -10.17 -7.24
N VAL A 149 22.49 -10.09 -7.03
CA VAL A 149 23.05 -9.89 -5.69
C VAL A 149 22.60 -8.55 -5.12
N VAL A 150 22.54 -7.51 -5.95
CA VAL A 150 22.05 -6.18 -5.55
C VAL A 150 20.56 -6.20 -5.26
N HIS A 151 19.75 -6.99 -5.97
CA HIS A 151 18.30 -7.11 -5.69
C HIS A 151 17.99 -7.95 -4.44
N SER A 152 18.84 -8.90 -4.08
CA SER A 152 18.61 -9.86 -2.97
C SER A 152 18.26 -9.23 -1.60
N PRO A 153 18.90 -8.13 -1.15
CA PRO A 153 18.55 -7.47 0.11
C PRO A 153 17.06 -7.09 0.25
N LEU A 154 16.35 -6.84 -0.86
CA LEU A 154 14.92 -6.55 -0.82
C LEU A 154 14.06 -7.70 -0.31
N MET A 155 14.55 -8.93 -0.39
CA MET A 155 13.82 -10.11 0.09
C MET A 155 13.86 -10.22 1.63
N VAL A 156 14.90 -9.70 2.27
CA VAL A 156 15.12 -9.78 3.73
C VAL A 156 13.91 -9.32 4.55
N PRO A 157 13.31 -8.13 4.33
CA PRO A 157 12.15 -7.70 5.12
C PRO A 157 10.93 -8.61 4.93
N PHE A 158 10.74 -9.20 3.75
CA PHE A 158 9.64 -10.14 3.50
C PHE A 158 9.87 -11.49 4.19
N VAL A 159 11.10 -12.01 4.17
CA VAL A 159 11.46 -13.24 4.90
C VAL A 159 11.30 -13.02 6.40
N TYR A 160 11.77 -11.88 6.92
CA TYR A 160 11.61 -11.51 8.32
C TYR A 160 10.12 -11.46 8.72
N ALA A 161 9.28 -10.76 7.94
CA ALA A 161 7.85 -10.66 8.19
C ALA A 161 7.10 -12.00 8.04
N PHE A 162 7.62 -12.92 7.21
CA PHE A 162 7.04 -14.25 7.07
C PHE A 162 7.22 -15.10 8.33
N VAL A 163 8.42 -15.08 8.92
CA VAL A 163 8.73 -15.81 10.16
C VAL A 163 8.10 -15.11 11.37
N TRP A 164 8.27 -13.78 11.46
CA TRP A 164 7.83 -12.94 12.57
C TRP A 164 6.83 -11.87 12.07
N PRO A 165 5.56 -12.25 11.81
CA PRO A 165 4.58 -11.32 11.30
C PRO A 165 4.25 -10.23 12.34
N PRO A 166 4.15 -8.94 11.94
CA PRO A 166 3.70 -7.87 12.82
C PRO A 166 2.29 -8.15 13.36
N SER A 167 2.00 -7.64 14.56
CA SER A 167 0.71 -7.83 15.24
C SER A 167 -0.46 -7.10 14.56
N ARG A 168 -0.17 -6.24 13.59
CA ARG A 168 -1.10 -5.26 13.01
C ARG A 168 -2.21 -5.86 12.13
N ALA A 169 -1.98 -7.05 11.58
CA ALA A 169 -2.97 -7.77 10.78
C ALA A 169 -2.93 -9.25 11.14
N THR A 170 -3.92 -10.02 10.68
CA THR A 170 -3.95 -11.46 10.92
C THR A 170 -2.67 -12.09 10.37
N LYS A 171 -1.96 -12.87 11.19
CA LYS A 171 -0.69 -13.53 10.83
C LYS A 171 -0.77 -14.26 9.48
N ARG A 172 -1.92 -14.88 9.18
CA ARG A 172 -2.21 -15.53 7.90
C ARG A 172 -2.13 -14.56 6.71
N THR A 173 -2.79 -13.40 6.78
CA THR A 173 -2.83 -12.42 5.68
C THR A 173 -1.46 -11.81 5.39
N ILE A 174 -0.66 -11.55 6.43
CA ILE A 174 0.71 -11.06 6.28
C ILE A 174 1.59 -12.14 5.61
N ARG A 175 1.47 -13.40 6.05
CA ARG A 175 2.21 -14.50 5.43
C ARG A 175 1.79 -14.72 3.99
N GLU A 176 0.50 -14.57 3.65
CA GLU A 176 0.02 -14.60 2.27
C GLU A 176 0.66 -13.49 1.42
N LEU A 177 0.71 -12.25 1.92
CA LEU A 177 1.40 -11.14 1.24
C LEU A 177 2.89 -11.44 1.02
N CYS A 178 3.58 -11.92 2.05
CA CYS A 178 5.00 -12.25 1.96
C CYS A 178 5.24 -13.41 0.99
N ALA A 179 4.42 -14.47 1.04
CA ALA A 179 4.51 -15.60 0.12
C ALA A 179 4.29 -15.18 -1.33
N VAL A 180 3.26 -14.38 -1.60
CA VAL A 180 2.96 -13.86 -2.94
C VAL A 180 4.12 -13.02 -3.48
N THR A 181 4.70 -12.17 -2.64
CA THR A 181 5.82 -11.32 -3.03
C THR A 181 7.10 -12.15 -3.25
N LEU A 182 7.41 -13.10 -2.36
CA LEU A 182 8.57 -13.99 -2.50
C LEU A 182 8.46 -14.88 -3.75
N ILE A 183 7.28 -15.42 -4.07
CA ILE A 183 7.06 -16.17 -5.31
C ILE A 183 7.31 -15.29 -6.53
N TYR A 184 6.84 -14.04 -6.52
CA TYR A 184 7.11 -13.09 -7.59
C TYR A 184 8.62 -12.81 -7.76
N PHE A 185 9.34 -12.60 -6.65
CA PHE A 185 10.80 -12.47 -6.68
C PHE A 185 11.47 -13.70 -7.28
N MET A 186 11.11 -14.91 -6.84
CA MET A 186 11.69 -16.15 -7.36
C MET A 186 11.40 -16.32 -8.85
N LEU A 187 10.18 -16.03 -9.31
CA LEU A 187 9.84 -16.01 -10.73
C LEU A 187 10.73 -15.01 -11.49
N SER A 188 10.93 -13.80 -10.94
CA SER A 188 11.80 -12.78 -11.51
C SER A 188 13.25 -13.25 -11.67
N VAL A 189 13.80 -13.94 -10.66
CA VAL A 189 15.15 -14.54 -10.72
C VAL A 189 15.21 -15.59 -11.82
N VAL A 190 14.25 -16.53 -11.85
CA VAL A 190 14.21 -17.61 -12.85
C VAL A 190 14.12 -17.07 -14.27
N TYR A 191 13.27 -16.07 -14.51
CA TYR A 191 13.16 -15.41 -15.81
C TYR A 191 14.48 -14.76 -16.26
N MET A 192 15.16 -14.05 -15.35
CA MET A 192 16.44 -13.43 -15.65
C MET A 192 17.54 -14.48 -15.92
N LEU A 193 17.53 -15.61 -15.22
CA LEU A 193 18.42 -16.74 -15.51
C LEU A 193 18.13 -17.38 -16.87
N LEU A 194 16.86 -17.53 -17.25
CA LEU A 194 16.48 -18.06 -18.56
C LEU A 194 16.91 -17.12 -19.70
N LEU A 195 16.88 -15.81 -19.49
CA LEU A 195 17.33 -14.82 -20.46
C LEU A 195 18.85 -14.79 -20.67
N LYS A 196 19.63 -15.36 -19.75
CA LYS A 196 21.10 -15.45 -19.88
C LYS A 196 21.53 -16.27 -21.10
N SER A 197 20.74 -17.26 -21.49
CA SER A 197 21.01 -18.14 -22.63
C SER A 197 20.01 -17.88 -23.76
N PRO A 198 20.44 -17.40 -24.95
CA PRO A 198 19.52 -17.02 -26.04
C PRO A 198 18.65 -18.19 -26.55
N LYS A 199 19.14 -19.44 -26.40
CA LYS A 199 18.41 -20.68 -26.73
C LYS A 199 17.15 -20.89 -25.88
N ASN A 200 17.10 -20.32 -24.68
CA ASN A 200 15.99 -20.50 -23.74
C ASN A 200 14.88 -19.43 -23.87
N SER A 201 14.98 -18.54 -24.87
CA SER A 201 14.00 -17.47 -25.09
C SER A 201 12.55 -17.96 -25.31
N GLN A 202 12.38 -19.17 -25.86
CA GLN A 202 11.06 -19.79 -25.99
C GLN A 202 10.49 -20.22 -24.63
N ILE A 203 11.35 -20.70 -23.72
CA ILE A 203 11.01 -21.13 -22.37
C ILE A 203 10.80 -19.91 -21.46
N ALA A 204 11.48 -18.79 -21.70
CA ALA A 204 11.33 -17.56 -20.91
C ALA A 204 9.96 -16.86 -21.10
N ARG A 205 9.35 -16.99 -22.28
CA ARG A 205 8.05 -16.36 -22.60
C ARG A 205 6.91 -16.75 -21.65
N PRO A 206 6.64 -18.03 -21.34
CA PRO A 206 5.59 -18.40 -20.39
C PRO A 206 5.83 -17.84 -18.98
N PHE A 207 7.09 -17.76 -18.52
CA PHE A 207 7.42 -17.15 -17.22
C PHE A 207 7.05 -15.66 -17.16
N LEU A 208 7.21 -14.92 -18.26
CA LEU A 208 6.75 -13.54 -18.36
C LEU A 208 5.23 -13.43 -18.17
N PHE A 209 4.46 -14.32 -18.83
CA PHE A 209 3.00 -14.37 -18.66
C PHE A 209 2.58 -14.75 -17.24
N MET A 210 3.25 -15.73 -16.63
CA MET A 210 3.02 -16.12 -15.24
C MET A 210 3.27 -14.96 -14.28
N MET A 211 4.33 -14.18 -14.48
CA MET A 211 4.56 -12.98 -13.66
C MET A 211 3.49 -11.91 -13.84
N LEU A 212 3.01 -11.71 -15.06
CA LEU A 212 1.95 -10.73 -15.34
C LEU A 212 0.64 -11.11 -14.66
N THR A 213 0.22 -12.37 -14.77
CA THR A 213 -0.98 -12.85 -14.09
C THR A 213 -0.81 -12.79 -12.58
N TRP A 214 0.39 -13.10 -12.07
CA TRP A 214 0.70 -12.98 -10.65
C TRP A 214 0.59 -11.55 -10.14
N VAL A 215 1.16 -10.58 -10.86
CA VAL A 215 1.07 -9.15 -10.53
C VAL A 215 -0.38 -8.66 -10.58
N ALA A 216 -1.17 -9.12 -11.56
CA ALA A 216 -2.59 -8.76 -11.65
C ALA A 216 -3.42 -9.25 -10.44
N LEU A 217 -3.02 -10.35 -9.79
CA LEU A 217 -3.66 -10.87 -8.58
C LEU A 217 -3.22 -10.15 -7.29
N CYS A 218 -2.07 -9.47 -7.31
CA CYS A 218 -1.49 -8.84 -6.11
C CYS A 218 -2.40 -7.82 -5.41
N PRO A 219 -3.17 -6.96 -6.11
CA PRO A 219 -4.05 -6.01 -5.44
C PRO A 219 -5.17 -6.67 -4.62
N LEU A 220 -5.60 -7.89 -4.97
CA LEU A 220 -6.58 -8.65 -4.16
C LEU A 220 -5.99 -9.04 -2.81
N VAL A 221 -4.71 -9.42 -2.80
CA VAL A 221 -3.96 -9.77 -1.58
C VAL A 221 -3.74 -8.52 -0.73
N ILE A 222 -3.34 -7.41 -1.36
CA ILE A 222 -3.19 -6.11 -0.69
C ILE A 222 -4.53 -5.70 -0.06
N TRP A 223 -5.63 -5.81 -0.79
CA TRP A 223 -6.97 -5.51 -0.25
C TRP A 223 -7.29 -6.36 0.99
N ARG A 224 -7.01 -7.66 0.97
CA ARG A 224 -7.22 -8.54 2.14
C ARG A 224 -6.39 -8.10 3.34
N VAL A 225 -5.14 -7.68 3.12
CA VAL A 225 -4.26 -7.16 4.17
C VAL A 225 -4.80 -5.84 4.74
N LEU A 226 -5.20 -4.90 3.89
CA LEU A 226 -5.77 -3.61 4.33
C LEU A 226 -7.09 -3.81 5.09
N LYS A 227 -7.90 -4.79 4.68
CA LYS A 227 -9.11 -5.17 5.40
C LYS A 227 -8.78 -5.76 6.78
N ALA A 228 -7.82 -6.67 6.87
CA ALA A 228 -7.39 -7.26 8.13
C ALA A 228 -6.77 -6.22 9.09
N ASP A 229 -5.99 -5.27 8.58
CA ASP A 229 -5.49 -4.13 9.37
C ASP A 229 -6.66 -3.25 9.87
N THR A 230 -7.67 -3.01 9.02
CA THR A 230 -8.88 -2.28 9.44
C THR A 230 -9.59 -2.96 10.63
N GLU A 231 -9.71 -4.28 10.59
CA GLU A 231 -10.32 -5.07 11.67
C GLU A 231 -9.50 -5.01 12.95
N TYR A 232 -8.16 -5.07 12.85
CA TYR A 232 -7.26 -4.94 13.99
C TYR A 232 -7.41 -3.59 14.72
N TRP A 233 -7.40 -2.47 13.98
CA TRP A 233 -7.57 -1.15 14.58
C TRP A 233 -8.93 -0.96 15.24
N ARG A 234 -9.99 -1.53 14.66
CA ARG A 234 -11.32 -1.52 15.27
C ARG A 234 -11.38 -2.36 16.55
N GLY A 235 -10.68 -3.50 16.59
CA GLY A 235 -10.56 -4.34 17.78
C GLY A 235 -9.78 -3.68 18.92
N MET A 236 -8.67 -2.99 18.59
CA MET A 236 -7.91 -2.23 19.61
C MET A 236 -8.73 -1.11 20.24
N GLY A 237 -9.59 -0.42 19.47
CA GLY A 237 -10.51 0.58 20.02
C GLY A 237 -11.45 -0.01 21.09
N GLN A 238 -11.96 -1.23 20.88
CA GLN A 238 -12.81 -1.92 21.86
C GLN A 238 -12.05 -2.32 23.12
N GLN A 239 -10.82 -2.83 22.98
CA GLN A 239 -9.98 -3.24 24.10
C GLN A 239 -9.56 -2.04 24.96
N ALA A 240 -9.24 -0.90 24.34
CA ALA A 240 -8.94 0.34 25.06
C ALA A 240 -10.14 0.80 25.93
N CYS A 241 -11.36 0.70 25.42
CA CYS A 241 -12.57 1.03 26.17
C CYS A 241 -12.79 0.10 27.37
N VAL A 242 -12.57 -1.21 27.21
CA VAL A 242 -12.67 -2.18 28.31
C VAL A 242 -11.59 -1.91 29.35
N LEU A 243 -10.36 -1.63 28.93
CA LEU A 243 -9.28 -1.26 29.84
C LEU A 243 -9.63 0.02 30.62
N GLN A 244 -10.19 1.02 29.96
CA GLN A 244 -10.60 2.27 30.58
C GLN A 244 -11.77 2.09 31.55
N HIS A 245 -12.74 1.22 31.24
CA HIS A 245 -13.80 0.85 32.17
C HIS A 245 -13.25 0.08 33.40
N LEU A 246 -12.22 -0.75 33.21
CA LEU A 246 -11.53 -1.43 34.32
C LEU A 246 -10.74 -0.42 35.16
N PHE A 247 -10.03 0.53 34.53
CA PHE A 247 -9.31 1.61 35.23
C PHE A 247 -10.26 2.55 35.98
N GLN A 248 -11.42 2.92 35.42
CA GLN A 248 -12.46 3.68 36.12
C GLN A 248 -13.07 2.91 37.30
N ARG A 249 -13.19 1.59 37.19
CA ARG A 249 -13.71 0.73 38.27
C ARG A 249 -12.70 0.56 39.40
N GLN A 250 -11.41 0.53 39.09
CA GLN A 250 -10.33 0.27 40.04
C GLN A 250 -9.80 1.57 40.69
N ASN A 251 -9.76 2.67 39.95
CA ASN A 251 -9.45 4.01 40.44
C ASN A 251 -10.71 4.89 40.36
N ARG A 252 -11.38 5.15 41.50
CA ARG A 252 -12.43 6.17 41.66
C ARG A 252 -11.87 7.61 41.51
N LEU A 253 -11.02 7.86 40.52
CA LEU A 253 -10.58 9.20 40.20
C LEU A 253 -11.73 9.89 39.45
N ARG A 254 -12.35 10.82 40.17
CA ARG A 254 -13.43 11.67 39.69
C ARG A 254 -12.82 12.66 38.69
N GLU A 255 -12.78 12.30 37.42
CA GLU A 255 -12.41 13.19 36.31
C GLU A 255 -13.48 14.27 36.14
N ARG A 256 -13.45 15.27 37.01
CA ARG A 256 -14.03 16.58 36.70
C ARG A 256 -12.98 17.31 35.87
N ILE A 257 -13.34 17.61 34.62
CA ILE A 257 -12.62 18.51 33.71
C ILE A 257 -11.41 17.86 33.01
N SER A 258 -11.65 16.94 32.09
CA SER A 258 -10.68 16.64 31.04
C SER A 258 -11.41 16.14 29.80
N SER A 259 -10.91 16.52 28.63
CA SER A 259 -11.37 16.16 27.28
C SER A 259 -11.52 14.64 27.02
N GLU A 260 -11.12 13.80 27.97
CA GLU A 260 -11.23 12.34 28.00
C GLU A 260 -12.68 11.81 28.18
N GLY A 261 -13.57 12.55 28.85
CA GLY A 261 -14.96 12.12 29.07
C GLY A 261 -15.87 12.22 27.83
N LEU A 262 -15.50 13.06 26.86
CA LEU A 262 -16.25 13.25 25.62
C LEU A 262 -16.20 11.98 24.75
N HIS A 263 -15.06 11.30 24.71
CA HIS A 263 -14.87 10.06 23.95
C HIS A 263 -15.73 8.91 24.50
N VAL A 264 -15.89 8.84 25.83
CA VAL A 264 -16.73 7.85 26.52
C VAL A 264 -18.21 8.12 26.24
N LEU A 265 -18.64 9.38 26.22
CA LEU A 265 -20.01 9.76 25.91
C LEU A 265 -20.35 9.48 24.43
N ILE A 266 -19.42 9.77 23.52
CA ILE A 266 -19.50 9.49 22.08
C ILE A 266 -19.63 7.98 21.82
N GLU A 267 -18.88 7.13 22.54
CA GLU A 267 -18.90 5.67 22.31
C GLU A 267 -20.10 4.98 22.99
N ILE A 268 -20.53 5.41 24.19
CA ILE A 268 -21.73 4.88 24.86
C ILE A 268 -22.99 5.18 24.04
N HIS A 269 -23.03 6.34 23.38
CA HIS A 269 -24.13 6.72 22.50
C HIS A 269 -23.83 6.45 21.03
N ARG A 270 -22.83 5.65 20.65
CA ARG A 270 -22.43 5.42 19.24
C ARG A 270 -23.54 4.94 18.29
N LYS A 271 -24.64 4.36 18.80
CA LYS A 271 -25.84 4.07 17.98
C LYS A 271 -26.63 5.34 17.59
N TYR A 272 -26.44 6.42 18.32
CA TYR A 272 -27.11 7.72 18.20
C TYR A 272 -26.13 8.88 17.91
N VAL A 273 -24.83 8.67 18.13
CA VAL A 273 -23.76 9.63 17.84
C VAL A 273 -23.21 9.30 16.46
N ILE A 274 -23.56 10.15 15.51
CA ILE A 274 -22.95 10.15 14.18
C ILE A 274 -21.52 10.64 14.38
N ASP A 275 -20.55 9.83 13.96
CA ASP A 275 -19.13 10.18 13.99
C ASP A 275 -18.96 11.52 13.25
N PHE A 276 -18.43 12.57 13.90
CA PHE A 276 -18.35 13.92 13.30
C PHE A 276 -17.51 13.96 12.01
N ALA A 277 -16.65 12.96 11.78
CA ALA A 277 -15.98 12.76 10.50
C ALA A 277 -16.92 12.38 9.33
N TYR A 278 -18.19 12.13 9.67
CA TYR A 278 -19.30 11.72 8.83
C TYR A 278 -20.47 12.73 8.85
N LEU A 279 -20.27 13.95 9.36
CA LEU A 279 -21.23 15.05 9.24
C LEU A 279 -20.58 16.16 8.40
N ASP A 280 -21.29 16.62 7.37
CA ASP A 280 -20.87 17.76 6.56
C ASP A 280 -21.32 19.03 7.29
N ILE A 281 -20.42 19.58 8.11
CA ILE A 281 -20.70 20.75 8.95
C ILE A 281 -20.72 21.98 8.05
N GLY A 282 -21.91 22.56 7.85
CA GLY A 282 -22.12 23.74 7.04
C GLY A 282 -21.73 25.03 7.77
N HIS A 283 -22.44 26.13 7.45
CA HIS A 283 -22.18 27.40 8.11
C HIS A 283 -22.70 27.40 9.56
N GLN A 284 -22.03 28.18 10.39
CA GLN A 284 -22.37 28.35 11.80
C GLN A 284 -23.68 29.15 11.93
N LEU A 285 -24.68 28.55 12.57
CA LEU A 285 -26.01 29.14 12.75
C LEU A 285 -26.11 29.99 14.03
N GLY A 286 -25.33 29.67 15.07
CA GLY A 286 -25.31 30.46 16.30
C GLY A 286 -24.37 29.94 17.40
N VAL A 287 -24.00 30.84 18.32
CA VAL A 287 -23.17 30.53 19.51
C VAL A 287 -23.98 30.83 20.77
N GLY A 288 -24.14 29.81 21.60
CA GLY A 288 -24.60 29.96 22.99
C GLY A 288 -23.43 29.93 23.98
N THR A 289 -23.72 30.18 25.24
CA THR A 289 -22.74 30.16 26.35
C THR A 289 -22.11 28.79 26.61
N SER A 290 -22.74 27.70 26.16
CA SER A 290 -22.27 26.32 26.37
C SER A 290 -22.22 25.45 25.11
N SER A 291 -22.65 25.96 23.95
CA SER A 291 -22.68 25.19 22.70
C SER A 291 -22.67 26.08 21.46
N ILE A 292 -22.22 25.52 20.34
CA ILE A 292 -22.24 26.16 19.01
C ILE A 292 -23.07 25.26 18.09
N VAL A 293 -23.99 25.86 17.35
CA VAL A 293 -24.89 25.15 16.43
C VAL A 293 -24.41 25.40 15.01
N PHE A 294 -24.23 24.31 14.26
CA PHE A 294 -23.86 24.31 12.86
C PHE A 294 -24.98 23.67 12.03
N GLN A 295 -25.10 24.08 10.76
CA GLN A 295 -25.99 23.45 9.79
C GLN A 295 -25.49 22.06 9.38
#